data_AF-A0A1H1XZ51-F1
#
_entry.id   AF-A0A1H1XZ51-F1
#
_cell.length_a   1.000
_cell.length_b   1.000
_cell.length_c   1.000
_cell.angle_alpha   90.00
_cell.angle_beta   90.00
_cell.angle_gamma   90.00
#
_symmetry.space_group_name_H-M   'P 1'
#
loop_
_entity.id
_entity.type
_entity.pdbx_description
1 polymer ?
#
loop_
_entity_poly.entity_id
_entity_poly.type
_entity_poly.pdbx_seq_one_letter_code
_entity_poly.pdbx_strand_id
1 'polypeptide(L)'
;MALAPRVPFQCLSAAEAAALVRAEPDLVLFDVRDRHSYQQEHLDGAMHLTEDRVPLWVARLEKSAALLVYCYHGNASKTFAQMFSDFRFARVYSVDGGYRPLASALAAPAEEAPSDSPSAVLAGFLADWGYPAGGLDTRGAHGLTPLMRAALLGRREIVQELLALGADLQARNDDGNTALWLACVSRDAGLVQDLIEAGSELDSRNDAGATALMYTASSDRAELLALLLAAGADPQLRNCDDLRAVELAASRDCLRLLRHTAT
;
A
#
# COMPACT_ATOMS: atom_id res chain seq x y z
N MET A 1 -42.56 7.84 15.46
CA MET A 1 -41.62 8.41 14.46
C MET A 1 -40.95 7.24 13.77
N ALA A 2 -41.08 7.12 12.45
CA ALA A 2 -40.41 6.07 11.70
C ALA A 2 -38.90 6.26 11.80
N LEU A 3 -38.21 5.28 12.36
CA LEU A 3 -36.77 5.26 12.49
C LEU A 3 -36.14 5.22 11.08
N ALA A 4 -35.30 6.20 10.74
CA ALA A 4 -34.68 6.34 9.41
C ALA A 4 -34.00 5.03 8.95
N PRO A 5 -34.11 4.66 7.66
CA PRO A 5 -33.55 3.40 7.16
C PRO A 5 -32.03 3.36 7.34
N ARG A 6 -31.50 2.16 7.60
CA ARG A 6 -30.05 1.94 7.68
C ARG A 6 -29.45 2.09 6.28
N VAL A 7 -28.44 2.94 6.17
CA VAL A 7 -27.66 3.13 4.94
C VAL A 7 -26.33 2.39 5.11
N PRO A 8 -25.92 1.52 4.17
CA PRO A 8 -24.61 0.88 4.24
C PRO A 8 -23.50 1.93 4.11
N PHE A 9 -22.37 1.68 4.78
CA PHE A 9 -21.20 2.53 4.60
C PHE A 9 -20.61 2.30 3.20
N GLN A 10 -19.89 3.30 2.70
CA GLN A 10 -19.18 3.22 1.41
C GLN A 10 -17.69 3.04 1.65
N CYS A 11 -17.06 2.16 0.89
CA CYS A 11 -15.61 2.01 0.91
C CYS A 11 -15.01 2.83 -0.22
N LEU A 12 -14.12 3.76 0.13
CA LEU A 12 -13.48 4.67 -0.81
C LEU A 12 -12.01 4.30 -0.97
N SER A 13 -11.49 4.42 -2.18
CA SER A 13 -10.06 4.47 -2.41
C SER A 13 -9.43 5.68 -1.72
N ALA A 14 -8.11 5.66 -1.53
CA ALA A 14 -7.39 6.78 -0.94
C ALA A 14 -7.58 8.10 -1.73
N ALA A 15 -7.65 8.03 -3.06
CA ALA A 15 -7.86 9.18 -3.93
C ALA A 15 -9.28 9.76 -3.76
N GLU A 16 -10.31 8.92 -3.76
CA GLU A 16 -11.70 9.35 -3.54
C GLU A 16 -11.89 9.94 -2.14
N ALA A 17 -11.29 9.31 -1.12
CA ALA A 17 -11.32 9.80 0.24
C ALA A 17 -10.61 11.16 0.37
N ALA A 18 -9.45 11.34 -0.26
CA ALA A 18 -8.76 12.63 -0.28
C ALA A 18 -9.59 13.72 -0.99
N ALA A 19 -10.27 13.38 -2.09
CA ALA A 19 -11.19 14.29 -2.75
C ALA A 19 -12.37 14.67 -1.85
N LEU A 20 -12.95 13.71 -1.13
CA LEU A 20 -14.04 13.96 -0.19
C LEU A 20 -13.62 14.89 0.97
N VAL A 21 -12.45 14.65 1.56
CA VAL A 21 -11.88 15.50 2.63
C VAL A 21 -11.67 16.93 2.14
N ARG A 22 -11.21 17.12 0.89
CA ARG A 22 -11.05 18.45 0.28
C ARG A 22 -12.39 19.13 -0.02
N ALA A 23 -13.40 18.36 -0.43
CA ALA A 23 -14.71 18.86 -0.81
C ALA A 23 -15.60 19.22 0.40
N GLU A 24 -15.43 18.53 1.52
CA GLU A 24 -16.32 18.64 2.69
C GLU A 24 -15.53 18.99 3.97
N PRO A 25 -15.40 20.30 4.30
CA PRO A 25 -14.64 20.74 5.48
C PRO A 25 -15.27 20.32 6.82
N ASP A 26 -16.58 20.03 6.84
CA ASP A 26 -17.30 19.56 8.03
C ASP A 26 -17.24 18.03 8.21
N LEU A 27 -16.45 17.33 7.39
CA LEU A 27 -16.29 15.88 7.44
C LEU A 27 -15.63 15.46 8.76
N VAL A 28 -16.28 14.57 9.49
CA VAL A 28 -15.75 14.05 10.76
C VAL A 28 -14.74 12.95 10.45
N LEU A 29 -13.48 13.19 10.80
CA LEU A 29 -12.37 12.27 10.55
C LEU A 29 -12.05 11.44 11.80
N PHE A 30 -12.06 10.12 11.65
CA PHE A 30 -11.65 9.18 12.69
C PHE A 30 -10.44 8.36 12.29
N ASP A 31 -9.42 8.42 13.15
CA ASP A 31 -8.22 7.61 13.08
C ASP A 31 -8.34 6.44 14.07
N VAL A 32 -8.39 5.21 13.56
CA VAL A 32 -8.50 4.00 14.40
C VAL A 32 -7.17 3.26 14.56
N ARG A 33 -6.04 3.88 14.17
CA ARG A 33 -4.70 3.35 14.42
C ARG A 33 -4.38 3.34 15.92
N ASP A 34 -3.29 2.69 16.32
CA ASP A 34 -2.88 2.72 17.72
C ASP A 34 -2.51 4.16 18.15
N ARG A 35 -2.58 4.42 19.46
CA ARG A 35 -2.36 5.75 20.02
C ARG A 35 -0.95 6.29 19.73
N HIS A 36 0.06 5.43 19.66
CA HIS A 36 1.42 5.84 19.36
C HIS A 36 1.52 6.37 17.93
N SER A 37 1.00 5.64 16.94
CA SER A 37 0.99 6.12 15.55
C SER A 37 0.18 7.39 15.37
N TYR A 38 -1.01 7.50 15.97
CA TYR A 38 -1.82 8.72 15.94
C TYR A 38 -1.07 9.94 16.51
N GLN A 39 -0.32 9.77 17.60
CA GLN A 39 0.44 10.85 18.22
C GLN A 39 1.65 11.30 17.39
N GLN A 40 2.27 10.38 16.65
CA GLN A 40 3.38 10.71 15.76
C GLN A 40 2.91 11.48 14.53
N GLU A 41 1.83 11.02 13.91
CA GLU A 41 1.29 11.59 12.67
C GLU A 41 -0.20 11.25 12.55
N HIS A 42 -1.02 12.19 12.08
CA HIS A 42 -2.42 11.98 11.74
C HIS A 42 -2.86 13.05 10.74
N LEU A 43 -4.05 12.87 10.15
CA LEU A 43 -4.62 13.92 9.30
C LEU A 43 -5.05 15.12 10.15
N ASP A 44 -4.92 16.33 9.62
CA ASP A 44 -5.34 17.53 10.32
C ASP A 44 -6.83 17.45 10.68
N GLY A 45 -7.14 17.67 11.97
CA GLY A 45 -8.50 17.58 12.50
C GLY A 45 -9.01 16.16 12.78
N ALA A 46 -8.23 15.11 12.51
CA ALA A 46 -8.62 13.73 12.81
C ALA A 46 -8.62 13.42 14.31
N MET A 47 -9.66 12.71 14.73
CA MET A 47 -9.84 12.31 16.12
C MET A 47 -9.50 10.84 16.29
N HIS A 48 -8.73 10.52 17.33
CA HIS A 48 -8.43 9.14 17.67
C HIS A 48 -9.68 8.41 18.18
N LEU A 49 -10.01 7.29 17.54
CA LEU A 49 -11.18 6.48 17.85
C LEU A 49 -10.76 5.07 18.27
N THR A 50 -11.27 4.66 19.42
CA THR A 50 -11.15 3.30 19.96
C THR A 50 -12.54 2.70 20.14
N GLU A 51 -12.65 1.38 20.17
CA GLU A 51 -13.93 0.67 20.25
C GLU A 51 -14.77 1.08 21.47
N ASP A 52 -14.13 1.26 22.63
CA ASP A 52 -14.75 1.73 23.88
C ASP A 52 -15.34 3.15 23.78
N ARG A 53 -14.87 3.95 22.81
CA ARG A 53 -15.31 5.33 22.61
C ARG A 53 -16.38 5.49 21.55
N VAL A 54 -16.70 4.46 20.77
CA VAL A 54 -17.76 4.52 19.74
C VAL A 54 -19.11 4.96 20.32
N PRO A 55 -19.60 4.41 21.46
CA PRO A 55 -20.88 4.84 22.04
C PRO A 55 -20.93 6.33 22.42
N LEU A 56 -19.79 6.88 22.87
CA LEU A 56 -19.67 8.28 23.24
C LEU A 56 -19.83 9.19 22.00
N TRP A 57 -19.19 8.83 20.89
CA TRP A 57 -19.30 9.58 19.64
C TRP A 57 -20.68 9.45 19.00
N VAL A 58 -21.28 8.26 19.05
CA VAL A 58 -22.64 8.00 18.57
C VAL A 58 -23.69 8.86 19.27
N ALA A 59 -23.48 9.19 20.55
CA ALA A 59 -24.35 10.06 21.33
C ALA A 59 -24.09 11.57 21.10
N ARG A 60 -22.86 11.92 20.70
CA ARG A 60 -22.43 13.32 20.54
C ARG A 60 -22.67 13.89 19.14
N LEU A 61 -22.62 13.04 18.11
CA LEU A 61 -22.71 13.45 16.72
C LEU A 61 -24.15 13.37 16.20
N GLU A 62 -24.52 14.36 15.39
CA GLU A 62 -25.78 14.37 14.66
C GLU A 62 -25.82 13.26 13.60
N LYS A 63 -26.96 12.61 13.41
CA LYS A 63 -27.09 11.48 12.46
C LYS A 63 -26.90 11.86 10.99
N SER A 64 -26.98 13.15 10.68
CA SER A 64 -26.69 13.72 9.37
C SER A 64 -25.19 13.97 9.14
N ALA A 65 -24.34 13.88 10.17
CA ALA A 65 -22.90 14.10 10.03
C ALA A 65 -22.28 13.08 9.07
N ALA A 66 -21.39 13.56 8.20
CA ALA A 66 -20.58 12.72 7.34
C ALA A 66 -19.33 12.27 8.08
N LEU A 67 -19.02 10.97 8.00
CA LEU A 67 -17.96 10.34 8.78
C LEU A 67 -17.01 9.62 7.85
N LEU A 68 -15.71 9.84 8.01
CA LEU A 68 -14.66 9.08 7.33
C LEU A 68 -13.77 8.40 8.35
N VAL A 69 -13.64 7.09 8.24
CA VAL A 69 -12.79 6.27 9.14
C VAL A 69 -11.62 5.69 8.36
N TYR A 70 -10.39 5.86 8.88
CA TYR A 70 -9.18 5.30 8.28
C TYR A 70 -8.30 4.58 9.33
N CYS A 71 -7.47 3.64 8.87
CA CYS A 71 -6.61 2.80 9.70
C CYS A 71 -5.19 2.64 9.09
N TYR A 72 -4.36 1.67 9.51
CA TYR A 72 -3.05 1.41 8.89
C TYR A 72 -3.19 0.91 7.45
N HIS A 73 -3.85 -0.24 7.32
CA HIS A 73 -4.20 -0.99 6.14
C HIS A 73 -5.21 -2.07 6.58
N GLY A 74 -6.12 -2.49 5.71
CA GLY A 74 -7.04 -3.59 5.98
C GLY A 74 -8.41 -3.19 6.56
N ASN A 75 -9.06 -4.13 7.26
CA ASN A 75 -10.51 -4.09 7.50
C ASN A 75 -10.97 -3.30 8.73
N ALA A 76 -10.05 -2.78 9.57
CA ALA A 76 -10.44 -2.09 10.79
C ALA A 76 -11.33 -0.86 10.50
N SER A 77 -10.97 -0.04 9.51
CA SER A 77 -11.80 1.09 9.07
C SER A 77 -13.22 0.65 8.69
N LYS A 78 -13.37 -0.50 8.02
CA LYS A 78 -14.65 -1.09 7.62
C LYS A 78 -15.48 -1.53 8.82
N THR A 79 -14.85 -2.16 9.83
CA THR A 79 -15.52 -2.57 11.07
C THR A 79 -16.09 -1.37 11.83
N PHE A 80 -15.29 -0.32 12.03
CA PHE A 80 -15.76 0.90 12.70
C PHE A 80 -16.80 1.65 11.88
N ALA A 81 -16.63 1.75 10.55
CA ALA A 81 -17.64 2.33 9.66
C ALA A 81 -18.97 1.55 9.73
N GLN A 82 -18.90 0.22 9.83
CA GLN A 82 -20.10 -0.61 10.00
C GLN A 82 -20.80 -0.29 11.32
N MET A 83 -20.07 -0.10 12.42
CA MET A 83 -20.68 0.30 13.71
C MET A 83 -21.46 1.61 13.57
N PHE A 84 -20.89 2.66 12.94
CA PHE A 84 -21.61 3.92 12.73
C PHE A 84 -22.82 3.76 11.79
N SER A 85 -22.70 2.93 10.74
CA SER A 85 -23.84 2.59 9.87
C SER A 85 -24.97 1.89 10.66
N ASP A 86 -24.64 1.00 11.60
CA ASP A 86 -25.61 0.33 12.49
C ASP A 86 -26.34 1.33 13.39
N PHE A 87 -25.63 2.39 13.81
CA PHE A 87 -26.19 3.53 14.54
C PHE A 87 -26.86 4.60 13.65
N ARG A 88 -27.13 4.27 12.38
CA ARG A 88 -27.94 5.03 11.42
C ARG A 88 -27.39 6.41 11.06
N PHE A 89 -26.07 6.54 11.02
CA PHE A 89 -25.47 7.71 10.39
C PHE A 89 -25.72 7.67 8.88
N ALA A 90 -26.15 8.79 8.31
CA ALA A 90 -26.61 8.86 6.92
C ALA A 90 -25.46 8.69 5.91
N ARG A 91 -24.26 9.14 6.28
CA ARG A 91 -23.08 9.17 5.40
C ARG A 91 -21.86 8.68 6.17
N VAL A 92 -21.49 7.43 5.94
CA VAL A 92 -20.32 6.81 6.58
C VAL A 92 -19.42 6.23 5.49
N TYR A 93 -18.15 6.55 5.60
CA TYR A 93 -17.12 6.18 4.65
C TYR A 93 -15.98 5.47 5.38
N SER A 94 -15.45 4.41 4.77
CA SER A 94 -14.20 3.78 5.18
C SER A 94 -13.16 3.97 4.09
N VAL A 95 -11.90 4.14 4.48
CA VAL A 95 -10.78 4.22 3.52
C VAL A 95 -10.16 2.84 3.30
N ASP A 96 -10.02 2.46 2.04
CA ASP A 96 -9.26 1.31 1.57
C ASP A 96 -7.80 1.72 1.34
N GLY A 97 -6.84 0.84 1.65
CA GLY A 97 -5.41 1.14 1.59
C GLY A 97 -4.83 1.87 2.82
N GLY A 98 -5.67 2.53 3.63
CA GLY A 98 -5.30 3.07 4.95
C GLY A 98 -4.65 4.45 4.94
N TYR A 99 -3.93 4.79 6.02
CA TYR A 99 -3.48 6.16 6.32
C TYR A 99 -2.43 6.66 5.33
N ARG A 100 -1.42 5.85 5.00
CA ARG A 100 -0.29 6.29 4.16
C ARG A 100 -0.75 6.69 2.75
N PRO A 101 -1.51 5.85 2.02
CA PRO A 101 -2.05 6.24 0.72
C PRO A 101 -2.95 7.49 0.79
N LEU A 102 -3.76 7.61 1.84
CA LEU A 102 -4.65 8.76 2.04
C LEU A 102 -3.88 10.06 2.31
N ALA A 103 -2.88 10.02 3.19
CA ALA A 103 -2.03 11.16 3.51
C ALA A 103 -1.25 11.63 2.28
N SER A 104 -0.73 10.69 1.49
CA SER A 104 -0.07 10.99 0.21
C SER A 104 -1.03 11.67 -0.78
N ALA A 105 -2.24 11.12 -0.95
CA ALA A 105 -3.26 11.69 -1.83
C ALA A 105 -3.75 13.08 -1.39
N LEU A 106 -3.72 13.38 -0.09
CA LEU A 106 -4.03 14.70 0.47
C LEU A 106 -2.89 15.70 0.30
N ALA A 107 -1.64 15.25 0.39
CA ALA A 107 -0.45 16.07 0.18
C ALA A 107 -0.21 16.41 -1.29
N ALA A 108 -0.69 15.56 -2.22
CA ALA A 108 -0.64 15.84 -3.65
C ALA A 108 -1.45 17.10 -4.01
N PRO A 109 -0.90 18.03 -4.81
CA PRO A 109 -1.65 19.18 -5.32
C PRO A 109 -2.88 18.70 -6.10
N ALA A 110 -3.97 19.45 -6.01
CA ALA A 110 -5.30 19.06 -6.50
C ALA A 110 -5.44 18.98 -8.05
N GLU A 111 -4.37 18.69 -8.78
CA GLU A 111 -4.38 18.55 -10.24
C GLU A 111 -4.18 17.09 -10.66
N GLU A 112 -5.10 16.69 -11.55
CA GLU A 112 -5.16 15.46 -12.35
C GLU A 112 -5.56 14.19 -11.61
N ALA A 113 -6.88 13.93 -11.63
CA ALA A 113 -7.38 12.57 -11.65
C ALA A 113 -6.55 11.73 -12.66
N PRO A 114 -6.22 10.47 -12.35
CA PRO A 114 -5.45 9.64 -13.26
C PRO A 114 -6.16 9.64 -14.61
N SER A 115 -5.48 10.16 -15.63
CA SER A 115 -5.89 9.99 -17.01
C SER A 115 -6.03 8.48 -17.23
N ASP A 116 -7.25 8.00 -17.50
CA ASP A 116 -7.50 6.61 -17.91
C ASP A 116 -6.71 6.21 -19.17
N SER A 117 -6.11 7.19 -19.87
CA SER A 117 -5.25 6.97 -21.03
C SER A 117 -3.77 6.92 -20.63
N PRO A 118 -3.01 5.91 -21.11
CA PRO A 118 -1.58 5.82 -20.86
C PRO A 118 -0.84 7.02 -21.48
N SER A 119 0.11 7.57 -20.75
CA SER A 119 1.00 8.63 -21.20
C SER A 119 1.78 8.18 -22.44
N ALA A 120 2.27 9.15 -23.23
CA ALA A 120 3.11 8.85 -24.39
C ALA A 120 4.38 8.06 -24.00
N VAL A 121 4.89 8.28 -22.77
CA VAL A 121 6.06 7.58 -22.24
C VAL A 121 5.73 6.13 -21.94
N LEU A 122 4.60 5.87 -21.27
CA LEU A 122 4.13 4.51 -21.02
C LEU A 122 3.78 3.79 -22.32
N ALA A 123 3.08 4.44 -23.26
CA ALA A 123 2.75 3.86 -24.55
C ALA A 123 4.01 3.48 -25.34
N GLY A 124 5.04 4.34 -25.35
CA GLY A 124 6.34 4.04 -25.95
C GLY A 124 7.03 2.85 -25.29
N PHE A 125 7.05 2.81 -23.95
CA PHE A 125 7.60 1.68 -23.20
C PHE A 125 6.88 0.36 -23.49
N LEU A 126 5.55 0.36 -23.52
CA LEU A 126 4.77 -0.82 -23.85
C LEU A 126 5.10 -1.31 -25.27
N ALA A 127 5.20 -0.38 -26.24
CA ALA A 127 5.56 -0.71 -27.62
C ALA A 127 6.98 -1.28 -27.75
N ASP A 128 7.97 -0.69 -27.07
CA ASP A 128 9.38 -1.14 -27.09
C ASP A 128 9.53 -2.60 -26.63
N TRP A 129 8.70 -3.02 -25.67
CA TRP A 129 8.71 -4.37 -25.11
C TRP A 129 7.62 -5.29 -25.68
N GLY A 130 6.84 -4.81 -26.66
CA GLY A 130 5.81 -5.59 -27.34
C GLY A 130 4.57 -5.90 -26.49
N TYR A 131 4.30 -5.10 -25.46
CA TYR A 131 3.08 -5.22 -24.65
C TYR A 131 1.88 -4.55 -25.36
N PRO A 132 0.68 -5.15 -25.32
CA PRO A 132 -0.51 -4.54 -25.90
C PRO A 132 -0.95 -3.32 -25.08
N ALA A 133 -1.43 -2.27 -25.74
CA ALA A 133 -1.77 -0.98 -25.13
C ALA A 133 -2.86 -1.03 -24.03
N GLY A 134 -3.64 -2.11 -23.96
CA GLY A 134 -4.67 -2.32 -22.91
C GLY A 134 -4.40 -3.51 -22.00
N GLY A 135 -3.24 -4.15 -22.09
CA GLY A 135 -2.91 -5.34 -21.31
C GLY A 135 -1.81 -5.07 -20.29
N LEU A 136 -2.14 -4.31 -19.25
CA LEU A 136 -1.22 -3.90 -18.17
C LEU A 136 -0.59 -5.09 -17.43
N ASP A 137 -1.27 -6.25 -17.44
CA ASP A 137 -0.80 -7.49 -16.81
C ASP A 137 -0.37 -8.56 -17.83
N THR A 138 -0.22 -8.17 -19.10
CA THR A 138 0.18 -9.12 -20.14
C THR A 138 1.57 -9.64 -19.87
N ARG A 139 1.68 -10.97 -19.82
CA ARG A 139 2.97 -11.66 -19.67
C ARG A 139 3.76 -11.58 -20.97
N GLY A 140 4.88 -10.87 -20.93
CA GLY A 140 5.85 -10.81 -22.02
C GLY A 140 6.91 -11.90 -21.90
N ALA A 141 8.10 -11.63 -22.44
CA ALA A 141 9.24 -12.54 -22.32
C ALA A 141 9.62 -12.82 -20.85
N HIS A 142 9.86 -14.09 -20.51
CA HIS A 142 10.11 -14.60 -19.16
C HIS A 142 8.96 -14.38 -18.17
N GLY A 143 7.73 -14.27 -18.68
CA GLY A 143 6.53 -14.10 -17.86
C GLY A 143 6.41 -12.70 -17.24
N LEU A 144 7.25 -11.75 -17.65
CA LEU A 144 7.30 -10.43 -17.05
C LEU A 144 6.13 -9.57 -17.54
N THR A 145 5.36 -9.03 -16.60
CA THR A 145 4.38 -7.96 -16.85
C THR A 145 5.10 -6.62 -17.13
N PRO A 146 4.41 -5.63 -17.74
CA PRO A 146 4.89 -4.25 -17.83
C PRO A 146 5.45 -3.70 -16.53
N LEU A 147 4.74 -3.91 -15.40
CA LEU A 147 5.15 -3.44 -14.08
C LEU A 147 6.46 -4.07 -13.64
N MET A 148 6.59 -5.39 -13.80
CA MET A 148 7.82 -6.13 -13.50
C MET A 148 9.01 -5.66 -14.35
N ARG A 149 8.77 -5.42 -15.64
CA ARG A 149 9.81 -4.93 -16.56
C ARG A 149 10.27 -3.54 -16.14
N ALA A 150 9.34 -2.64 -15.84
CA ALA A 150 9.65 -1.28 -15.41
C ALA A 150 10.40 -1.28 -14.06
N ALA A 151 9.98 -2.13 -13.12
CA ALA A 151 10.63 -2.31 -11.82
C ALA A 151 12.07 -2.82 -11.96
N LEU A 152 12.29 -3.84 -12.79
CA LEU A 152 13.63 -4.37 -13.09
C LEU A 152 14.57 -3.33 -13.69
N LEU A 153 14.04 -2.46 -14.56
CA LEU A 153 14.81 -1.40 -15.22
C LEU A 153 14.97 -0.13 -14.37
N GLY A 154 14.33 -0.05 -13.20
CA GLY A 154 14.37 1.15 -12.36
C GLY A 154 13.64 2.35 -12.95
N ARG A 155 12.66 2.13 -13.83
CA ARG A 155 11.88 3.21 -14.47
C ARG A 155 10.74 3.64 -13.55
N ARG A 156 11.08 4.38 -12.49
CA ARG A 156 10.16 4.79 -11.42
C ARG A 156 8.90 5.51 -11.92
N GLU A 157 9.05 6.44 -12.85
CA GLU A 157 7.92 7.17 -13.46
C GLU A 157 6.90 6.22 -14.11
N ILE A 158 7.38 5.21 -14.83
CA ILE A 158 6.52 4.21 -15.49
C ILE A 158 5.85 3.31 -14.46
N VAL A 159 6.57 2.94 -13.39
CA VAL A 159 5.98 2.16 -12.29
C VAL A 159 4.85 2.94 -11.63
N GLN A 160 5.05 4.20 -11.27
CA GLN A 160 4.01 5.03 -10.65
C GLN A 160 2.77 5.14 -11.53
N GLU A 161 2.95 5.32 -12.83
CA GLU A 161 1.84 5.37 -13.77
C GLU A 161 1.10 4.02 -13.90
N LEU A 162 1.84 2.91 -14.01
CA LEU A 162 1.26 1.56 -14.06
C LEU A 162 0.48 1.23 -12.78
N LEU A 163 0.96 1.67 -11.61
CA LEU A 163 0.26 1.52 -10.34
C LEU A 163 -1.03 2.35 -10.30
N ALA A 164 -0.98 3.58 -10.80
CA ALA A 164 -2.17 4.44 -10.90
C ALA A 164 -3.24 3.86 -11.84
N LEU A 165 -2.83 3.15 -12.88
CA LEU A 165 -3.71 2.41 -13.79
C LEU A 165 -4.18 1.05 -13.27
N GLY A 166 -3.77 0.66 -12.06
CA GLY A 166 -4.24 -0.56 -11.40
C GLY A 166 -3.57 -1.85 -11.87
N ALA A 167 -2.32 -1.79 -12.34
CA ALA A 167 -1.56 -3.00 -12.67
C ALA A 167 -1.42 -3.95 -11.46
N ASP A 168 -1.44 -5.26 -11.71
CA ASP A 168 -1.34 -6.29 -10.68
C ASP A 168 0.06 -6.31 -10.05
N LEU A 169 0.11 -5.87 -8.78
CA LEU A 169 1.30 -5.88 -7.92
C LEU A 169 1.81 -7.28 -7.61
N GLN A 170 0.92 -8.27 -7.55
CA GLN A 170 1.20 -9.61 -7.01
C GLN A 170 1.41 -10.66 -8.10
N ALA A 171 1.38 -10.24 -9.36
CA ALA A 171 1.78 -11.10 -10.48
C ALA A 171 3.17 -11.68 -10.21
N ARG A 172 3.42 -12.89 -10.72
CA ARG A 172 4.70 -13.60 -10.61
C ARG A 172 5.26 -13.94 -12.00
N ASN A 173 6.53 -13.67 -12.25
CA ASN A 173 7.19 -14.04 -13.51
C ASN A 173 7.43 -15.57 -13.59
N ASP A 174 8.12 -16.05 -14.62
CA ASP A 174 8.37 -17.49 -14.81
C ASP A 174 9.31 -18.11 -13.75
N ASP A 175 10.02 -17.30 -12.96
CA ASP A 175 10.85 -17.74 -11.82
C ASP A 175 10.13 -17.54 -10.47
N GLY A 176 8.87 -17.11 -10.50
CA GLY A 176 8.09 -16.80 -9.31
C GLY A 176 8.37 -15.44 -8.68
N ASN A 177 9.18 -14.58 -9.29
CA ASN A 177 9.51 -13.25 -8.76
C ASN A 177 8.38 -12.24 -9.00
N THR A 178 8.13 -11.37 -8.01
CA THR A 178 7.17 -10.25 -8.10
C THR A 178 7.84 -8.95 -8.59
N ALA A 179 7.04 -7.91 -8.83
CA ALA A 179 7.57 -6.58 -9.14
C ALA A 179 8.49 -6.04 -8.03
N LEU A 180 8.14 -6.25 -6.75
CA LEU A 180 8.96 -5.84 -5.60
C LEU A 180 10.33 -6.55 -5.58
N TRP A 181 10.35 -7.86 -5.87
CA TRP A 181 11.61 -8.59 -5.99
C TRP A 181 12.51 -7.98 -7.07
N LEU A 182 11.94 -7.71 -8.25
CA LEU A 182 12.68 -7.18 -9.39
C LEU A 182 13.14 -5.73 -9.17
N ALA A 183 12.36 -4.92 -8.44
CA ALA A 183 12.76 -3.59 -8.00
C ALA A 183 14.02 -3.61 -7.13
N CYS A 184 14.20 -4.64 -6.30
CA CYS A 184 15.40 -4.78 -5.49
C CYS A 184 16.68 -4.99 -6.34
N VAL A 185 16.53 -5.41 -7.61
CA VAL A 185 17.64 -5.54 -8.56
C VAL A 185 18.07 -4.18 -9.11
N SER A 186 17.13 -3.23 -9.31
CA SER A 186 17.36 -1.98 -10.04
C SER A 186 18.09 -0.88 -9.25
N ARG A 187 18.39 -1.11 -7.96
CA ARG A 187 19.08 -0.18 -7.02
C ARG A 187 18.33 1.11 -6.68
N ASP A 188 17.12 1.30 -7.17
CA ASP A 188 16.32 2.49 -6.87
C ASP A 188 15.51 2.26 -5.58
N ALA A 189 15.99 2.81 -4.46
CA ALA A 189 15.30 2.71 -3.18
C ALA A 189 13.93 3.41 -3.18
N GLY A 190 13.79 4.49 -3.94
CA GLY A 190 12.52 5.21 -4.05
C GLY A 190 11.46 4.39 -4.79
N LEU A 191 11.86 3.67 -5.84
CA LEU A 191 11.00 2.71 -6.54
C LEU A 191 10.53 1.57 -5.60
N VAL A 192 11.45 1.01 -4.80
CA VAL A 192 11.10 -0.03 -3.82
C VAL A 192 10.11 0.52 -2.80
N GLN A 193 10.32 1.73 -2.32
CA GLN A 193 9.39 2.39 -1.40
C GLN A 193 8.00 2.57 -2.02
N ASP A 194 7.91 3.07 -3.26
CA ASP A 194 6.63 3.24 -3.95
C ASP A 194 5.85 1.93 -4.06
N LEU A 195 6.53 0.81 -4.38
CA LEU A 195 5.89 -0.51 -4.48
C LEU A 195 5.39 -1.02 -3.13
N ILE A 196 6.13 -0.75 -2.05
CA ILE A 196 5.70 -1.11 -0.68
C ILE A 196 4.49 -0.26 -0.27
N GLU A 197 4.53 1.05 -0.54
CA GLU A 197 3.42 1.96 -0.24
C GLU A 197 2.16 1.64 -1.05
N ALA A 198 2.32 1.08 -2.25
CA ALA A 198 1.22 0.57 -3.06
C ALA A 198 0.63 -0.75 -2.56
N GLY A 199 1.22 -1.38 -1.53
CA GLY A 199 0.69 -2.62 -0.92
C GLY A 199 1.26 -3.91 -1.51
N SER A 200 2.49 -3.90 -2.01
CA SER A 200 3.18 -5.13 -2.43
C SER A 200 3.31 -6.14 -1.27
N GLU A 201 3.14 -7.42 -1.57
CA GLU A 201 3.36 -8.50 -0.59
C GLU A 201 4.87 -8.68 -0.37
N LEU A 202 5.34 -8.35 0.84
CA LEU A 202 6.76 -8.30 1.19
C LEU A 202 7.40 -9.69 1.26
N ASP A 203 6.61 -10.68 1.69
CA ASP A 203 7.07 -12.01 2.03
C ASP A 203 6.80 -13.04 0.93
N SER A 204 6.47 -12.55 -0.27
CA SER A 204 6.32 -13.38 -1.47
C SER A 204 7.60 -14.18 -1.73
N ARG A 205 7.44 -15.50 -1.86
CA ARG A 205 8.53 -16.44 -2.15
C ARG A 205 8.54 -16.81 -3.62
N ASN A 206 9.69 -16.63 -4.26
CA ASN A 206 9.91 -17.11 -5.63
C ASN A 206 10.04 -18.65 -5.67
N ASP A 207 10.36 -19.21 -6.83
CA ASP A 207 10.37 -20.67 -7.01
C ASP A 207 11.54 -21.37 -6.28
N ALA A 208 12.57 -20.61 -5.88
CA ALA A 208 13.63 -21.06 -4.97
C ALA A 208 13.28 -20.86 -3.48
N GLY A 209 12.05 -20.44 -3.19
CA GLY A 209 11.59 -20.13 -1.83
C GLY A 209 12.15 -18.82 -1.28
N ALA A 210 12.89 -18.04 -2.08
CA ALA A 210 13.55 -16.83 -1.60
C ALA A 210 12.58 -15.63 -1.58
N THR A 211 12.75 -14.74 -0.59
CA THR A 211 12.04 -13.44 -0.50
C THR A 211 12.92 -12.25 -0.91
N ALA A 212 12.33 -11.10 -1.25
CA ALA A 212 13.09 -9.90 -1.65
C ALA A 212 14.12 -9.49 -0.57
N LEU A 213 13.79 -9.73 0.71
CA LEU A 213 14.69 -9.52 1.84
C LEU A 213 15.93 -10.44 1.77
N MET A 214 15.77 -11.71 1.40
CA MET A 214 16.91 -12.63 1.22
C MET A 214 17.81 -12.21 0.06
N TYR A 215 17.23 -11.75 -1.06
CA TYR A 215 18.01 -11.23 -2.18
C TYR A 215 18.83 -9.99 -1.78
N THR A 216 18.20 -9.03 -1.11
CA THR A 216 18.89 -7.80 -0.65
C THR A 216 20.00 -8.10 0.37
N ALA A 217 19.82 -9.10 1.23
CA ALA A 217 20.85 -9.58 2.14
C ALA A 217 22.06 -10.19 1.39
N SER A 218 21.80 -11.07 0.41
CA SER A 218 22.85 -11.75 -0.39
C SER A 218 23.56 -10.86 -1.40
N SER A 219 22.95 -9.75 -1.79
CA SER A 219 23.48 -8.83 -2.80
C SER A 219 24.11 -7.56 -2.22
N ASP A 220 24.38 -7.53 -0.91
CA ASP A 220 24.93 -6.40 -0.17
C ASP A 220 24.15 -5.08 -0.39
N ARG A 221 22.83 -5.17 -0.23
CA ARG A 221 21.90 -4.04 -0.41
C ARG A 221 21.38 -3.55 0.95
N ALA A 222 22.29 -3.19 1.86
CA ALA A 222 21.93 -2.84 3.24
C ALA A 222 20.84 -1.76 3.35
N GLU A 223 20.83 -0.77 2.45
CA GLU A 223 19.78 0.26 2.39
C GLU A 223 18.39 -0.32 2.08
N LEU A 224 18.27 -1.13 1.01
CA LEU A 224 17.00 -1.77 0.64
C LEU A 224 16.56 -2.80 1.67
N LEU A 225 17.52 -3.50 2.27
CA LEU A 225 17.28 -4.44 3.35
C LEU A 225 16.67 -3.73 4.57
N ALA A 226 17.22 -2.58 4.97
CA ALA A 226 16.68 -1.77 6.06
C ALA A 226 15.26 -1.27 5.75
N LEU A 227 15.01 -0.88 4.50
CA LEU A 227 13.71 -0.42 4.03
C LEU A 227 12.66 -1.53 4.12
N LEU A 228 12.97 -2.74 3.62
CA LEU A 228 12.08 -3.91 3.72
C LEU A 228 11.82 -4.32 5.18
N LEU A 229 12.84 -4.30 6.05
CA LEU A 229 12.66 -4.58 7.48
C LEU A 229 11.78 -3.54 8.16
N ALA A 230 11.96 -2.26 7.85
CA ALA A 230 11.13 -1.18 8.39
C ALA A 230 9.67 -1.28 7.93
N ALA A 231 9.44 -1.82 6.73
CA ALA A 231 8.11 -2.12 6.20
C ALA A 231 7.47 -3.39 6.80
N GLY A 232 8.22 -4.18 7.58
CA GLY A 232 7.72 -5.36 8.28
C GLY A 232 7.94 -6.69 7.57
N ALA A 233 8.84 -6.77 6.58
CA ALA A 233 9.22 -8.04 5.95
C ALA A 233 9.80 -9.03 6.97
N ASP A 234 9.41 -10.30 6.93
CA ASP A 234 9.80 -11.31 7.92
C ASP A 234 11.20 -11.90 7.62
N PRO A 235 12.21 -11.63 8.46
CA PRO A 235 13.56 -12.18 8.31
C PRO A 235 13.69 -13.64 8.73
N GLN A 236 12.66 -14.24 9.32
CA GLN A 236 12.65 -15.62 9.81
C GLN A 236 12.21 -16.65 8.77
N LEU A 237 11.65 -16.19 7.64
CA LEU A 237 11.30 -17.07 6.53
C LEU A 237 12.53 -17.81 6.01
N ARG A 238 12.31 -19.02 5.54
CA ARG A 238 13.34 -19.90 4.99
C ARG A 238 13.09 -20.19 3.52
N ASN A 239 14.16 -20.18 2.74
CA ASN A 239 14.13 -20.62 1.36
C ASN A 239 14.18 -22.15 1.26
N CYS A 240 14.24 -22.69 0.03
CA CYS A 240 14.28 -24.14 -0.20
C CYS A 240 15.56 -24.82 0.32
N ASP A 241 16.63 -24.06 0.57
CA ASP A 241 17.89 -24.55 1.16
C ASP A 241 17.89 -24.45 2.70
N ASP A 242 16.74 -24.17 3.31
CA ASP A 242 16.55 -23.93 4.75
C ASP A 242 17.30 -22.68 5.27
N LEU A 243 17.68 -21.75 4.39
CA LEU A 243 18.39 -20.52 4.74
C LEU A 243 17.43 -19.34 4.93
N ARG A 244 17.66 -18.57 5.99
CA ARG A 244 17.09 -17.25 6.30
C ARG A 244 17.93 -16.15 5.71
N ALA A 245 17.38 -14.93 5.68
CA ALA A 245 18.10 -13.75 5.22
C ALA A 245 19.43 -13.53 5.96
N VAL A 246 19.49 -13.82 7.28
CA VAL A 246 20.73 -13.64 8.08
C VAL A 246 21.87 -14.58 7.65
N GLU A 247 21.55 -15.79 7.22
CA GLU A 247 22.53 -16.78 6.77
C GLU A 247 23.06 -16.45 5.35
N LEU A 248 22.31 -15.63 4.60
CA LEU A 248 22.66 -15.17 3.27
C LEU A 248 23.39 -13.82 3.24
N ALA A 249 23.55 -13.14 4.39
CA ALA A 249 24.06 -11.78 4.44
C ALA A 249 25.50 -11.66 3.90
N ALA A 250 25.67 -10.90 2.82
CA ALA A 250 26.95 -10.75 2.13
C ALA A 250 27.92 -9.75 2.81
N SER A 251 27.41 -8.90 3.70
CA SER A 251 28.22 -7.89 4.39
C SER A 251 27.92 -7.78 5.88
N ARG A 252 28.84 -7.13 6.59
CA ARG A 252 28.69 -6.81 8.02
C ARG A 252 27.48 -5.92 8.29
N ASP A 253 27.11 -5.05 7.37
CA ASP A 253 25.99 -4.13 7.55
C ASP A 253 24.66 -4.86 7.41
N CYS A 254 24.53 -5.75 6.40
CA CYS A 254 23.39 -6.65 6.31
C CYS A 254 23.26 -7.56 7.54
N LEU A 255 24.38 -8.14 8.02
CA LEU A 255 24.39 -8.95 9.23
C LEU A 255 23.95 -8.17 10.48
N ARG A 256 24.38 -6.91 10.62
CA ARG A 256 23.96 -6.06 11.75
C ARG A 256 22.45 -5.84 11.74
N LEU A 257 21.89 -5.50 10.58
CA LEU A 257 20.45 -5.28 10.44
C LEU A 257 19.64 -6.54 10.78
N LEU A 258 20.11 -7.72 10.34
CA LEU A 258 19.38 -8.99 10.50
C LEU A 258 19.61 -9.68 11.85
N ARG A 259 20.68 -9.37 12.58
CA ARG A 259 20.93 -9.99 13.89
C ARG A 259 19.95 -9.53 14.96
N HIS A 260 19.41 -8.32 14.85
CA HIS A 260 18.46 -7.79 15.82
C HIS A 260 17.05 -8.36 15.67
N THR A 261 16.78 -9.07 14.57
CA THR A 261 15.47 -9.63 14.26
C THR A 261 15.37 -11.13 14.51
N ALA A 262 16.42 -11.74 15.10
CA ALA A 262 16.58 -13.19 15.29
C ALA A 262 16.09 -13.77 16.64
N THR A 263 15.23 -13.05 17.36
CA THR A 263 14.66 -13.48 18.66
C THR A 263 13.23 -13.99 18.50
#